data_AF-A0A1J3D8Q5-F1
#
_entry.id   AF-A0A1J3D8Q5-F1
#
_cell.length_a   1.000
_cell.length_b   1.000
_cell.length_c   1.000
_cell.angle_alpha   90.00
_cell.angle_beta   90.00
_cell.angle_gamma   90.00
#
_symmetry.space_group_name_H-M   'P 1'
#
loop_
_entity.id
_entity.type
_entity.pdbx_description
1 polymer ?
#
loop_
_entity_poly.entity_id
_entity_poly.type
_entity_poly.pdbx_seq_one_letter_code
_entity_poly.pdbx_strand_id
1 'polypeptide(L)'
;EKATFLVKTPSGQFNPDKQRIYNAGAIRVLIRSLLLFTPKMQLEFLNLLQRLARASPFNQENLTSAGCVELLLEIIHSFLPGSYPFLCHLLKIVEVLGAYRLSPSELKMLCRYFLQMRVLNSGHELVGMMERR
;
A
#
# COMPACT_ATOMS: atom_id res chain seq x y z
N GLU A 1 9.13 -10.71 15.75
CA GLU A 1 8.19 -11.83 15.60
C GLU A 1 7.55 -11.76 14.21
N LYS A 2 7.78 -12.73 13.31
CA LYS A 2 7.16 -12.75 11.97
C LYS A 2 5.81 -13.45 12.08
N ALA A 3 4.71 -12.69 11.95
CA ALA A 3 3.38 -13.27 11.81
C ALA A 3 3.31 -14.03 10.47
N THR A 4 3.43 -15.35 10.53
CA THR A 4 3.31 -16.22 9.37
C THR A 4 1.82 -16.48 9.14
N PHE A 5 1.27 -15.97 8.05
CA PHE A 5 -0.09 -16.29 7.58
C PHE A 5 -0.14 -17.78 7.21
N LEU A 6 -0.39 -18.63 8.20
CA LEU A 6 -0.55 -20.07 8.04
C LEU A 6 -2.03 -20.38 7.81
N VAL A 7 -2.50 -20.16 6.58
CA VAL A 7 -3.73 -20.81 6.14
C VAL A 7 -3.37 -22.28 5.92
N LYS A 8 -3.73 -23.13 6.88
CA LYS A 8 -3.68 -24.58 6.73
C LYS A 8 -4.80 -25.00 5.77
N THR A 9 -4.52 -25.00 4.47
CA THR A 9 -5.39 -25.65 3.49
C THR A 9 -5.15 -27.17 3.54
N PRO A 10 -6.18 -28.01 3.26
CA PRO A 10 -6.02 -29.47 3.19
C PRO A 10 -4.92 -29.95 2.22
N SER A 11 -4.51 -29.09 1.28
CA SER A 11 -3.51 -29.33 0.24
C SER A 11 -2.06 -28.97 0.62
N GLY A 12 -1.78 -28.61 1.88
CA GLY A 12 -0.43 -28.29 2.37
C GLY A 12 -0.24 -26.84 2.84
N GLN A 13 1.00 -26.50 3.18
CA GLN A 13 1.38 -25.21 3.77
C GLN A 13 1.39 -24.10 2.70
N PHE A 14 0.53 -23.09 2.84
CA PHE A 14 0.50 -21.93 1.95
C PHE A 14 1.77 -21.08 2.14
N ASN A 15 2.64 -21.04 1.12
CA ASN A 15 3.79 -20.15 1.07
C ASN A 15 3.59 -19.08 -0.01
N PRO A 16 3.22 -17.84 0.35
CA PRO A 16 2.94 -16.78 -0.62
C PRO A 16 4.16 -16.39 -1.47
N ASP A 17 5.38 -16.65 -1.01
CA ASP A 17 6.61 -16.33 -1.75
C ASP A 17 6.77 -17.21 -3.00
N LYS A 18 5.95 -18.25 -3.15
CA LYS A 18 5.92 -19.15 -4.31
C LYS A 18 4.62 -19.05 -5.12
N GLN A 19 3.71 -18.15 -4.77
CA GLN A 19 2.38 -18.10 -5.37
C GLN A 19 2.28 -17.08 -6.50
N ARG A 20 1.42 -17.39 -7.48
CA ARG A 20 1.07 -16.50 -8.58
C ARG A 20 -0.35 -15.98 -8.42
N ILE A 21 -0.57 -14.71 -8.77
CA ILE A 21 -1.88 -14.06 -8.75
C ILE A 21 -2.52 -14.20 -10.14
N TYR A 22 -3.44 -15.15 -10.29
CA TYR A 22 -4.19 -15.34 -11.55
C TYR A 22 -5.44 -14.45 -11.65
N ASN A 23 -5.92 -13.91 -10.52
CA ASN A 23 -7.07 -13.02 -10.47
C ASN A 23 -6.73 -11.75 -9.70
N ALA A 24 -6.09 -10.80 -10.38
CA ALA A 24 -5.77 -9.49 -9.80
C ALA A 24 -7.02 -8.62 -9.56
N GLY A 25 -8.14 -8.91 -10.25
CA GLY A 25 -9.42 -8.26 -10.01
C GLY A 25 -9.93 -8.50 -8.58
N ALA A 26 -9.76 -9.71 -8.04
CA ALA A 26 -10.10 -10.01 -6.65
C ALA A 26 -9.24 -9.18 -5.68
N ILE A 27 -7.94 -9.04 -5.93
CA ILE A 27 -7.05 -8.22 -5.11
C ILE A 27 -7.47 -6.75 -5.14
N ARG A 28 -7.84 -6.23 -6.31
CA ARG A 28 -8.36 -4.87 -6.48
C ARG A 28 -9.60 -4.61 -5.62
N VAL A 29 -10.53 -5.57 -5.55
CA VAL A 29 -11.72 -5.50 -4.68
C VAL A 29 -11.31 -5.46 -3.21
N LEU A 30 -10.36 -6.32 -2.79
CA LEU A 30 -9.88 -6.33 -1.41
C LEU A 30 -9.18 -5.02 -1.01
N ILE A 31 -8.42 -4.40 -1.93
CA ILE A 31 -7.80 -3.08 -1.69
C ILE A 31 -8.87 -2.01 -1.47
N ARG A 32 -9.94 -1.99 -2.29
CA ARG A 32 -11.04 -1.03 -2.10
C ARG A 32 -11.78 -1.20 -0.79
N SER A 33 -11.91 -2.44 -0.35
CA SER A 33 -12.56 -2.78 0.93
C SER A 33 -11.62 -2.66 2.14
N LEU A 34 -10.36 -2.26 1.95
CA LEU A 34 -9.35 -2.26 3.02
C LEU A 34 -9.81 -1.49 4.26
N LEU A 35 -10.49 -0.35 4.07
CA LEU A 35 -10.96 0.48 5.19
C LEU A 35 -12.15 -0.11 5.95
N LEU A 36 -12.80 -1.14 5.40
CA LEU A 36 -13.87 -1.88 6.06
C LEU A 36 -13.34 -3.03 6.92
N PHE A 37 -12.05 -3.36 6.79
CA PHE A 37 -11.44 -4.44 7.56
C PHE A 37 -11.09 -3.99 8.97
N THR A 38 -11.09 -4.95 9.90
CA THR A 38 -10.50 -4.73 11.22
C THR A 38 -9.01 -4.40 11.09
N PRO A 39 -8.40 -3.66 12.04
CA PRO A 39 -6.97 -3.32 11.97
C PRO A 39 -6.06 -4.55 11.81
N LYS A 40 -6.41 -5.67 12.46
CA LYS A 40 -5.68 -6.94 12.30
C LYS A 40 -5.76 -7.45 10.86
N MET A 41 -6.95 -7.47 10.27
CA MET A 41 -7.15 -7.92 8.89
C MET A 41 -6.49 -6.99 7.86
N GLN A 42 -6.48 -5.67 8.10
CA GLN A 42 -5.72 -4.71 7.28
C GLN A 42 -4.24 -5.08 7.25
N LEU A 43 -3.64 -5.27 8.43
CA LEU A 43 -2.21 -5.61 8.54
C LEU A 43 -1.90 -6.97 7.88
N GLU A 44 -2.70 -7.99 8.14
CA GLU A 44 -2.51 -9.32 7.55
C GLU A 44 -2.62 -9.28 6.03
N PHE A 45 -3.63 -8.60 5.49
CA PHE A 45 -3.81 -8.44 4.06
C PHE A 45 -2.66 -7.67 3.41
N LEU A 46 -2.24 -6.54 3.99
CA LEU A 46 -1.13 -5.74 3.46
C LEU A 46 0.19 -6.51 3.46
N ASN A 47 0.46 -7.28 4.51
CA ASN A 47 1.64 -8.15 4.56
C ASN A 47 1.60 -9.26 3.50
N LEU A 48 0.44 -9.88 3.30
CA LEU A 48 0.24 -10.88 2.25
C LEU A 48 0.45 -10.27 0.86
N LEU A 49 -0.18 -9.13 0.59
CA LEU A 49 -0.06 -8.43 -0.68
C LEU A 49 1.38 -8.02 -0.97
N GLN A 50 2.11 -7.52 0.02
CA GLN A 50 3.53 -7.17 -0.13
C GLN A 50 4.38 -8.39 -0.50
N ARG A 51 4.16 -9.55 0.16
CA ARG A 51 4.88 -10.78 -0.15
C ARG A 51 4.58 -11.28 -1.56
N LEU A 52 3.30 -11.29 -1.94
CA LEU A 52 2.90 -11.69 -3.30
C LEU A 52 3.48 -10.76 -4.36
N ALA A 53 3.47 -9.44 -4.13
CA ALA A 53 4.06 -8.47 -5.06
C ALA A 53 5.57 -8.71 -5.27
N ARG A 54 6.29 -9.14 -4.23
CA ARG A 54 7.73 -9.46 -4.32
C ARG A 54 8.04 -10.85 -4.88
N ALA A 55 7.07 -11.76 -4.89
CA ALA A 55 7.29 -13.17 -5.22
C ALA A 55 7.68 -13.39 -6.69
N SER A 56 7.18 -12.58 -7.64
CA SER A 56 7.54 -12.70 -9.05
C SER A 56 7.17 -11.48 -9.90
N PRO A 57 7.87 -11.24 -11.03
CA PRO A 57 7.47 -10.24 -12.02
C PRO A 57 6.06 -10.45 -12.58
N PHE A 58 5.61 -11.72 -12.66
CA PHE A 58 4.25 -12.04 -13.06
C PHE A 58 3.21 -11.40 -12.11
N ASN A 59 3.46 -11.42 -10.80
CA ASN A 59 2.55 -10.78 -9.84
C ASN A 59 2.63 -9.26 -9.93
N GLN A 60 3.83 -8.69 -10.14
CA GLN A 60 3.97 -7.25 -10.32
C GLN A 60 3.21 -6.77 -11.56
N GLU A 61 3.33 -7.48 -12.68
CA GLU A 61 2.57 -7.21 -13.92
C GLU A 61 1.07 -7.25 -13.66
N ASN A 62 0.56 -8.33 -13.07
CA ASN A 62 -0.87 -8.50 -12.83
C ASN A 62 -1.42 -7.44 -11.86
N LEU A 63 -0.68 -7.09 -10.79
CA LEU A 63 -1.11 -6.09 -9.82
C LEU A 63 -1.07 -4.67 -10.40
N THR A 64 -0.01 -4.32 -11.12
CA THR A 64 0.12 -3.00 -11.76
C THR A 64 -0.92 -2.82 -12.87
N SER A 65 -1.10 -3.82 -13.75
CA SER A 65 -2.13 -3.79 -14.80
C SER A 65 -3.56 -3.76 -14.26
N ALA A 66 -3.80 -4.27 -13.05
CA ALA A 66 -5.10 -4.14 -12.38
C ALA A 66 -5.34 -2.77 -11.71
N GLY A 67 -4.39 -1.83 -11.79
CA GLY A 67 -4.49 -0.50 -11.19
C GLY A 67 -4.33 -0.50 -9.66
N CYS A 68 -3.60 -1.48 -9.09
CA CYS A 68 -3.43 -1.54 -7.64
C CYS A 68 -2.60 -0.37 -7.09
N VAL A 69 -1.65 0.17 -7.85
CA VAL A 69 -0.81 1.29 -7.41
C VAL A 69 -1.66 2.56 -7.25
N GLU A 70 -2.47 2.91 -8.25
CA GLU A 70 -3.42 4.02 -8.17
C GLU A 70 -4.32 3.92 -6.93
N LEU A 71 -4.95 2.77 -6.70
CA LEU A 71 -5.82 2.57 -5.53
C LEU A 71 -5.08 2.72 -4.20
N LEU A 72 -3.85 2.20 -4.09
CA LEU A 72 -3.06 2.36 -2.87
C LEU A 72 -2.69 3.83 -2.65
N LEU A 73 -2.37 4.57 -3.72
CA LEU A 73 -2.10 6.00 -3.64
C LEU A 73 -3.33 6.80 -3.23
N GLU A 74 -4.52 6.44 -3.69
CA GLU A 74 -5.78 7.06 -3.25
C GLU A 74 -6.02 6.84 -1.75
N ILE A 75 -5.80 5.61 -1.26
CA ILE A 75 -5.90 5.31 0.18
C ILE A 75 -4.87 6.10 0.97
N ILE A 76 -3.62 6.18 0.51
CA ILE A 76 -2.58 6.97 1.18
C ILE A 76 -3.01 8.45 1.29
N HIS A 77 -3.59 9.00 0.22
CA HIS A 77 -4.03 10.39 0.17
C HIS A 77 -5.07 10.74 1.24
N SER A 78 -6.04 9.85 1.46
CA SER A 78 -7.10 10.09 2.45
C SER A 78 -6.56 10.19 3.88
N PHE A 79 -5.34 9.71 4.13
CA PHE A 79 -4.68 9.78 5.43
C PHE A 79 -3.57 10.82 5.53
N LEU A 80 -3.23 11.57 4.48
CA LEU A 80 -2.18 12.60 4.56
C LEU A 80 -2.38 13.65 5.69
N PRO A 81 -3.62 14.05 6.06
CA PRO A 81 -3.83 14.98 7.18
C PRO A 81 -3.64 14.33 8.58
N GLY A 82 -3.44 13.02 8.66
CA GLY A 82 -3.41 12.27 9.91
C GLY A 82 -2.41 11.12 9.90
N SER A 83 -2.40 10.33 10.98
CA SER A 83 -1.59 9.13 11.07
C SER A 83 -2.44 7.91 10.72
N TYR A 84 -2.04 7.16 9.70
CA TYR A 84 -2.56 5.83 9.45
C TYR A 84 -1.54 4.79 9.91
N PRO A 85 -1.88 3.91 10.86
CA PRO A 85 -0.92 2.97 11.47
C PRO A 85 -0.28 2.02 10.45
N PHE A 86 -0.90 1.83 9.29
CA PHE A 86 -0.39 0.97 8.22
C PHE A 86 0.16 1.74 7.01
N LEU A 87 0.36 3.06 7.10
CA LEU A 87 0.89 3.88 6.02
C LEU A 87 2.23 3.35 5.49
N CYS A 88 3.13 2.96 6.39
CA CYS A 88 4.42 2.36 6.00
C CYS A 88 4.26 1.06 5.20
N HIS A 89 3.21 0.27 5.44
CA HIS A 89 2.96 -0.96 4.69
C HIS A 89 2.42 -0.65 3.29
N LEU A 90 1.49 0.30 3.18
CA LEU A 90 0.98 0.80 1.89
C LEU A 90 2.13 1.33 1.01
N LEU A 91 2.97 2.21 1.58
CA LEU A 91 4.10 2.79 0.88
C LEU A 91 5.12 1.74 0.40
N LYS A 92 5.42 0.72 1.21
CA LYS A 92 6.29 -0.39 0.80
C LYS A 92 5.74 -1.19 -0.38
N ILE A 93 4.42 -1.33 -0.49
CA ILE A 93 3.79 -2.02 -1.64
C ILE A 93 3.86 -1.12 -2.87
N VAL A 94 3.55 0.17 -2.73
CA VAL A 94 3.70 1.17 -3.79
C VAL A 94 5.13 1.23 -4.30
N GLU A 95 6.13 1.16 -3.42
CA GLU A 95 7.55 1.11 -3.78
C GLU A 95 7.86 -0.12 -4.66
N VAL A 96 7.44 -1.31 -4.22
CA VAL A 96 7.70 -2.57 -4.95
C VAL A 96 7.04 -2.59 -6.33
N LEU A 97 5.79 -2.14 -6.41
CA LEU A 97 5.03 -2.13 -7.67
C LEU A 97 5.45 -0.97 -8.56
N GLY A 98 5.71 0.20 -8.00
CA GLY A 98 6.13 1.37 -8.74
C GLY A 98 7.54 1.25 -9.32
N ALA A 99 8.45 0.57 -8.62
CA ALA A 99 9.76 0.21 -9.18
C ALA A 99 9.66 -0.75 -10.38
N TYR A 100 8.58 -1.54 -10.47
CA TYR A 100 8.31 -2.37 -11.64
C TYR A 100 7.72 -1.55 -12.78
N ARG A 101 6.64 -0.80 -12.52
CA ARG A 101 6.04 0.13 -13.50
C ARG A 101 5.18 1.17 -12.79
N LEU A 102 5.41 2.44 -13.12
CA LEU A 102 4.52 3.55 -12.79
C LEU A 102 3.88 4.11 -14.05
N SER A 103 2.60 4.39 -13.99
CA SER A 103 1.91 5.17 -15.01
C SER A 103 2.17 6.68 -14.80
N PRO A 104 1.98 7.51 -15.85
CA PRO A 104 2.09 8.97 -15.72
C PRO A 104 1.13 9.57 -14.69
N SER A 105 -0.08 9.01 -14.53
CA SER A 105 -1.05 9.47 -13.53
C SER A 105 -0.61 9.14 -12.10
N GLU A 106 -0.06 7.95 -11.88
CA GLU A 106 0.49 7.52 -10.59
C GLU A 106 1.70 8.36 -10.18
N LEU A 107 2.61 8.64 -11.12
CA LEU A 107 3.74 9.54 -10.90
C LEU A 107 3.26 10.96 -10.53
N LYS A 108 2.26 11.47 -11.26
CA LYS A 108 1.67 12.79 -10.96
C LYS A 108 1.05 12.83 -9.56
N MET A 109 0.40 11.75 -9.10
CA MET A 109 -0.12 11.64 -7.74
C MET A 109 1.00 11.70 -6.69
N LEU A 110 2.07 10.92 -6.88
CA LEU A 110 3.23 10.92 -5.99
C LEU A 110 3.86 12.31 -5.88
N CYS A 111 4.06 13.01 -7.01
CA CYS A 111 4.55 14.38 -7.01
C CYS A 111 3.63 15.33 -6.21
N ARG A 112 2.31 15.22 -6.39
CA ARG A 112 1.35 16.02 -5.62
C ARG A 112 1.44 15.74 -4.12
N TYR A 113 1.57 14.48 -3.71
CA TYR A 113 1.67 14.12 -2.29
C TYR A 113 2.93 14.69 -1.66
N PHE A 114 4.06 14.60 -2.36
CA PHE A 114 5.31 15.19 -1.89
C PHE A 114 5.19 16.69 -1.68
N LEU A 115 4.58 17.40 -2.64
CA LEU A 115 4.34 18.84 -2.53
C LEU A 115 3.39 19.17 -1.35
N GLN A 116 2.30 18.42 -1.20
CA GLN A 116 1.34 18.60 -0.10
C GLN A 116 2.00 18.39 1.27
N MET A 117 2.81 17.35 1.43
CA MET A 117 3.54 17.11 2.68
C MET A 117 4.52 18.24 3.01
N ARG A 118 5.22 18.81 2.01
CA ARG A 118 6.09 19.97 2.24
C ARG A 118 5.31 21.18 2.75
N VAL A 119 4.16 21.47 2.15
CA VAL A 119 3.28 22.57 2.59
C VAL A 119 2.80 22.33 4.02
N LEU A 120 2.31 21.12 4.34
CA LEU A 120 1.81 20.77 5.67
C LEU A 120 2.90 20.97 6.76
N ASN A 121 4.12 20.50 6.48
CA ASN A 121 5.25 20.63 7.40
C ASN A 121 5.66 22.11 7.60
N SER A 122 5.63 22.93 6.54
CA SER A 122 5.94 24.36 6.66
C SER A 122 4.90 25.14 7.48
N GLY A 123 3.63 24.71 7.46
CA GLY A 123 2.57 25.28 8.30
C GLY A 123 2.80 25.01 9.79
N HIS A 124 3.25 23.79 10.13
CA HIS A 124 3.64 23.46 11.50
C HIS A 124 4.84 24.30 12.00
N GLU A 125 5.80 24.61 11.14
CA GLU A 125 6.93 25.49 11.49
C GLU A 125 6.47 26.93 11.79
N LEU A 126 5.54 27.47 10.99
CA LEU A 126 4.96 28.80 11.23
C LEU A 126 4.13 28.86 12.53
N VAL A 127 3.30 27.85 12.81
CA VAL A 127 2.52 27.77 14.06
C VAL A 127 3.46 27.65 15.28
N GLY A 128 4.50 26.81 15.20
CA GLY A 128 5.50 26.69 16.27
C GLY A 128 6.40 27.93 16.45
N MET A 129 6.42 28.84 15.48
CA MET A 129 7.04 30.17 15.63
C MET A 129 6.09 31.19 16.26
N MET A 130 4.78 31.04 16.11
CA MET A 130 3.77 31.93 16.72
C MET A 130 3.50 31.62 18.20
N GLU A 131 3.62 30.35 18.61
CA GLU A 131 3.43 29.92 20.02
C GLU A 131 4.62 30.26 20.94
N ARG A 132 5.76 30.69 20.37
CA ARG A 132 6.94 31.17 21.12
C ARG A 132 6.94 32.69 21.31
N ARG A 133 5.79 33.28 21.61
CA ARG A 133 5.65 34.69 22.00
C ARG A 133 5.15 34.84 23.42
#